data_AF-A0A3L9XYN7-F1
#
_entry.id   AF-A0A3L9XYN7-F1
#
_cell.length_a   1.000
_cell.length_b   1.000
_cell.length_c   1.000
_cell.angle_alpha   90.00
_cell.angle_beta   90.00
_cell.angle_gamma   90.00
#
_symmetry.space_group_name_H-M   'P 1'
#
loop_
_entity.id
_entity.type
_entity.pdbx_description
1 polymer ?
#
loop_
_entity_poly.entity_id
_entity_poly.type
_entity_poly.pdbx_seq_one_letter_code
_entity_poly.pdbx_strand_id
1 'polypeptide(L)'
;MTGRIDIPLLYLSAPILAVTAASAAAQEAVAPSGMAMELHETLYEEQPFSGELWAVLRVLAPGIADSSADPQEDLDWLCAEWGVAAARNAPEPPAQVVVQVMDRIVPRGEPAPDATQFFAGYVIENDTCIWEGF
;
A
#
# COMPACT_ATOMS: atom_id res chain seq x y z
N MET A 1 58.76 -39.00 -32.87
CA MET A 1 58.44 -38.68 -31.46
C MET A 1 57.75 -37.33 -31.47
N THR A 2 56.41 -37.35 -31.57
CA THR A 2 55.59 -36.18 -31.86
C THR A 2 54.77 -35.89 -30.60
N GLY A 3 55.13 -34.84 -29.85
CA GLY A 3 54.40 -34.41 -28.67
C GLY A 3 53.30 -33.41 -29.05
N ARG A 4 52.03 -33.80 -28.90
CA ARG A 4 50.88 -32.88 -28.86
C ARG A 4 50.89 -32.19 -27.50
N ILE A 5 50.80 -30.86 -27.50
CA ILE A 5 50.57 -30.05 -26.31
C ILE A 5 49.06 -29.74 -26.29
N ASP A 6 48.33 -30.43 -25.43
CA ASP A 6 46.91 -30.17 -25.19
C ASP A 6 46.77 -29.02 -24.17
N ILE A 7 46.19 -27.90 -24.63
CA ILE A 7 45.86 -26.75 -23.78
C ILE A 7 44.46 -27.01 -23.19
N PRO A 8 44.29 -27.09 -21.86
CA PRO A 8 42.97 -27.28 -21.28
C PRO A 8 42.16 -25.99 -21.37
N LEU A 9 40.97 -26.11 -21.96
CA LEU A 9 39.94 -25.08 -22.04
C LEU A 9 39.41 -24.81 -20.61
N LEU A 10 39.83 -23.71 -20.00
CA LEU A 10 39.28 -23.23 -18.73
C LEU A 10 37.89 -22.62 -18.99
N TYR A 11 36.84 -23.37 -18.64
CA TYR A 11 35.46 -22.91 -18.64
C TYR A 11 35.26 -21.89 -17.50
N LEU A 12 35.02 -20.63 -17.87
CA LEU A 12 34.63 -19.57 -16.95
C LEU A 12 33.12 -19.72 -16.63
N SER A 13 32.78 -20.33 -15.50
CA SER A 13 31.40 -20.43 -15.01
C SER A 13 30.97 -19.09 -14.42
N ALA A 14 30.12 -18.35 -15.14
CA ALA A 14 29.47 -17.13 -14.63
C ALA A 14 28.41 -17.50 -13.57
N PRO A 15 28.39 -16.86 -12.38
CA PRO A 15 27.36 -17.10 -11.39
C PRO A 15 26.04 -16.46 -11.83
N ILE A 16 24.99 -17.27 -11.94
CA ILE A 16 23.61 -16.81 -12.13
C ILE A 16 23.15 -16.22 -10.79
N LEU A 17 22.99 -14.90 -10.74
CA LEU A 17 22.40 -14.20 -9.60
C LEU A 17 20.88 -14.47 -9.62
N ALA A 18 20.41 -15.34 -8.72
CA ALA A 18 18.99 -15.58 -8.54
C ALA A 18 18.34 -14.37 -7.85
N VAL A 19 17.53 -13.61 -8.59
CA VAL A 19 16.68 -12.56 -8.02
C VAL A 19 15.47 -13.23 -7.38
N THR A 20 15.40 -13.22 -6.05
CA THR A 20 14.18 -13.64 -5.34
C THR A 20 13.18 -12.49 -5.39
N ALA A 21 12.12 -12.63 -6.18
CA ALA A 21 10.97 -11.74 -6.12
C ALA A 21 10.29 -11.95 -4.75
N ALA A 22 10.37 -10.94 -3.88
CA ALA A 22 9.59 -10.92 -2.66
C ALA A 22 8.13 -10.64 -3.03
N SER A 23 7.25 -11.64 -2.91
CA SER A 23 5.82 -11.38 -2.94
C SER A 23 5.46 -10.57 -1.71
N ALA A 24 4.98 -9.34 -1.90
CA ALA A 24 4.31 -8.60 -0.84
C ALA A 24 3.09 -9.45 -0.41
N ALA A 25 3.10 -9.97 0.81
CA ALA A 25 1.92 -10.60 1.37
C ALA A 25 0.82 -9.53 1.48
N ALA A 26 -0.41 -9.85 1.06
CA ALA A 26 -1.56 -8.99 1.31
C ALA A 26 -1.71 -8.80 2.83
N GLN A 27 -1.77 -7.56 3.31
CA GLN A 27 -2.05 -7.30 4.72
C GLN A 27 -3.57 -7.38 4.92
N GLU A 28 -4.03 -8.44 5.57
CA GLU A 28 -5.43 -8.63 5.95
C GLU A 28 -5.63 -8.32 7.43
N ALA A 29 -6.79 -7.76 7.77
CA ALA A 29 -7.17 -7.55 9.15
C ALA A 29 -8.70 -7.52 9.33
N VAL A 30 -9.12 -7.56 10.59
CA VAL A 30 -10.52 -7.40 10.98
C VAL A 30 -10.63 -6.12 11.78
N ALA A 31 -11.41 -5.17 11.29
CA ALA A 31 -11.61 -3.88 11.91
C ALA A 31 -12.45 -3.99 13.20
N PRO A 32 -12.48 -2.95 14.06
CA PRO A 32 -13.31 -2.90 15.26
C PRO A 32 -14.79 -3.22 15.02
N SER A 33 -15.35 -2.80 13.87
CA SER A 33 -16.72 -3.15 13.46
C SER A 33 -16.94 -4.65 13.19
N GLY A 34 -15.88 -5.45 13.12
CA GLY A 34 -15.88 -6.85 12.69
C GLY A 34 -15.74 -7.02 11.17
N MET A 35 -15.53 -5.95 10.42
CA MET A 35 -15.36 -5.99 8.97
C MET A 35 -14.00 -6.58 8.58
N ALA A 36 -14.01 -7.55 7.66
CA ALA A 36 -12.79 -8.03 7.03
C ALA A 36 -12.29 -7.00 6.00
N MET A 37 -11.01 -6.65 6.11
CA MET A 37 -10.37 -5.61 5.32
C MET A 37 -9.01 -6.11 4.82
N GLU A 38 -8.65 -5.71 3.61
CA GLU A 38 -7.37 -6.02 2.97
C GLU A 38 -6.71 -4.72 2.50
N LEU A 39 -5.46 -4.48 2.86
CA LEU A 39 -4.65 -3.42 2.25
C LEU A 39 -4.32 -3.84 0.82
N HIS A 40 -5.07 -3.29 -0.14
CA HIS A 40 -4.87 -3.57 -1.56
C HIS A 40 -3.57 -2.96 -2.06
N GLU A 41 -3.32 -1.69 -1.74
CA GLU A 41 -2.08 -1.00 -2.08
C GLU A 41 -1.89 0.27 -1.23
N THR A 42 -0.66 0.78 -1.21
CA THR A 42 -0.35 2.13 -0.73
C THR A 42 0.25 2.93 -1.87
N LEU A 43 -0.34 4.07 -2.18
CA LEU A 43 0.14 4.99 -3.20
C LEU A 43 0.81 6.20 -2.55
N TYR A 44 1.88 6.69 -3.17
CA TYR A 44 2.51 7.96 -2.80
C TYR A 44 2.36 8.92 -3.97
N GLU A 45 1.54 9.94 -3.79
CA GLU A 45 1.07 10.81 -4.87
C GLU A 45 1.33 12.28 -4.56
N GLU A 46 2.02 12.96 -5.46
CA GLU A 46 2.22 14.39 -5.39
C GLU A 46 0.94 15.11 -5.84
N GLN A 47 0.43 16.02 -5.00
CA GLN A 47 -0.78 16.75 -5.31
C GLN A 47 -0.52 17.83 -6.37
N PRO A 48 -1.30 17.87 -7.47
CA PRO A 48 -0.98 18.69 -8.64
C PRO A 48 -1.01 20.20 -8.38
N PHE A 49 -1.66 20.66 -7.29
CA PHE A 49 -1.79 22.07 -6.96
C PHE A 49 -0.87 22.53 -5.82
N SER A 50 -0.63 21.69 -4.81
CA SER A 50 0.23 22.04 -3.67
C SER A 50 1.66 21.51 -3.79
N GLY A 51 1.90 20.47 -4.61
CA GLY A 51 3.18 19.76 -4.67
C GLY A 51 3.45 18.91 -3.43
N GLU A 52 2.46 18.76 -2.53
CA GLU A 52 2.61 17.96 -1.31
C GLU A 52 2.47 16.47 -1.63
N LEU A 53 3.31 15.65 -1.01
CA LEU A 53 3.17 14.21 -1.07
C LEU A 53 2.03 13.74 -0.16
N TRP A 54 1.09 12.99 -0.71
CA TRP A 54 0.07 12.26 0.07
C TRP A 54 0.35 10.77 0.01
N ALA A 55 0.18 10.08 1.14
CA ALA A 55 0.17 8.63 1.20
C ALA A 55 -1.28 8.13 1.21
N VAL A 56 -1.71 7.39 0.20
CA VAL A 56 -3.09 6.91 0.06
C VAL A 56 -3.13 5.41 0.32
N LEU A 57 -3.70 5.02 1.46
CA LEU A 57 -4.01 3.63 1.76
C LEU A 57 -5.29 3.25 1.03
N ARG A 58 -5.19 2.24 0.15
CA ARG A 58 -6.32 1.71 -0.59
C ARG A 58 -6.70 0.37 0.02
N VAL A 59 -7.84 0.34 0.69
CA VAL A 59 -8.30 -0.79 1.50
C VAL A 59 -9.55 -1.39 0.86
N LEU A 60 -9.50 -2.68 0.56
CA LEU A 60 -10.65 -3.44 0.05
C LEU A 60 -11.44 -4.00 1.23
N ALA A 61 -12.75 -3.71 1.26
CA ALA A 61 -13.66 -4.18 2.29
C ALA A 61 -15.04 -4.49 1.67
N PRO A 62 -15.24 -5.67 1.06
CA PRO A 62 -16.46 -5.96 0.29
C PRO A 62 -17.77 -5.80 1.07
N GLY A 63 -17.73 -6.01 2.39
CA GLY A 63 -18.89 -5.86 3.27
C GLY A 63 -19.30 -4.41 3.57
N ILE A 64 -18.50 -3.39 3.19
CA ILE A 64 -18.80 -1.99 3.51
C ILE A 64 -20.06 -1.47 2.80
N ALA A 65 -20.38 -2.04 1.63
CA ALA A 65 -21.59 -1.69 0.86
C ALA A 65 -22.90 -2.01 1.59
N ASP A 66 -22.88 -3.01 2.47
CA ASP A 66 -24.06 -3.48 3.22
C ASP A 66 -24.05 -2.98 4.68
N SER A 67 -23.03 -2.23 5.09
CA SER A 67 -22.89 -1.73 6.45
C SER A 67 -23.79 -0.52 6.69
N SER A 68 -24.37 -0.45 7.89
CA SER A 68 -25.07 0.74 8.40
C SER A 68 -24.34 1.40 9.58
N ALA A 69 -23.21 0.83 10.00
CA ALA A 69 -22.35 1.43 11.00
C ALA A 69 -21.64 2.65 10.43
N ASP A 70 -21.40 3.65 11.28
CA ASP A 70 -20.50 4.75 10.95
C ASP A 70 -19.08 4.19 10.74
N PRO A 71 -18.47 4.37 9.55
CA PRO A 71 -17.15 3.82 9.27
C PRO A 71 -16.00 4.57 9.95
N GLN A 72 -16.26 5.70 10.63
CA GLN A 72 -15.20 6.55 11.18
C GLN A 72 -14.27 5.79 12.16
N GLU A 73 -14.82 4.94 13.04
CA GLU A 73 -14.00 4.15 13.98
C GLU A 73 -13.03 3.21 13.24
N ASP A 74 -13.49 2.58 12.17
CA ASP A 74 -12.64 1.70 11.36
C ASP A 74 -11.60 2.49 10.55
N LEU A 75 -11.97 3.67 10.04
CA LEU A 75 -11.06 4.56 9.31
C LEU A 75 -9.91 5.04 10.22
N ASP A 76 -10.22 5.44 11.45
CA ASP A 76 -9.22 5.87 12.45
C ASP A 76 -8.30 4.71 12.82
N TRP A 77 -8.88 3.53 13.04
CA TRP A 77 -8.14 2.32 13.34
C TRP A 77 -7.22 1.91 12.19
N LEU A 78 -7.67 1.98 10.94
CA LEU A 78 -6.85 1.69 9.75
C LEU A 78 -5.65 2.64 9.64
N CYS A 79 -5.82 3.93 9.95
CA CYS A 79 -4.70 4.86 9.97
C CYS A 79 -3.67 4.48 11.04
N ALA A 80 -4.13 4.15 12.25
CA ALA A 80 -3.25 3.73 13.32
C ALA A 80 -2.50 2.42 12.98
N GLU A 81 -3.20 1.46 12.36
CA GLU A 81 -2.67 0.14 12.02
C GLU A 81 -1.68 0.19 10.85
N TRP A 82 -2.01 0.91 9.76
CA TRP A 82 -1.23 0.90 8.52
C TRP A 82 -0.70 2.28 8.10
N GLY A 83 -1.39 3.36 8.45
CA GLY A 83 -1.05 4.73 8.03
C GLY A 83 0.27 5.24 8.60
N VAL A 84 0.55 4.97 9.87
CA VAL A 84 1.83 5.37 10.50
C VAL A 84 3.01 4.67 9.82
N ALA A 85 2.88 3.38 9.54
CA ALA A 85 3.92 2.62 8.83
C ALA A 85 4.09 3.11 7.39
N ALA A 86 3.01 3.41 6.68
CA ALA A 86 3.05 3.98 5.34
C ALA A 86 3.77 5.34 5.32
N ALA A 87 3.44 6.24 6.26
CA ALA A 87 4.11 7.55 6.36
C ALA A 87 5.62 7.41 6.63
N ARG A 88 6.02 6.43 7.46
CA ARG A 88 7.45 6.16 7.74
C ARG A 88 8.21 5.55 6.56
N ASN A 89 7.53 4.81 5.70
CA ASN A 89 8.11 4.15 4.54
C ASN A 89 8.04 5.00 3.25
N ALA A 90 7.41 6.17 3.32
CA ALA A 90 7.31 7.10 2.21
C ALA A 90 8.70 7.64 1.78
N PRO A 91 8.88 8.02 0.50
CA PRO A 91 10.12 8.63 0.02
C PRO A 91 10.52 9.92 0.76
N GLU A 92 9.52 10.67 1.22
CA GLU A 92 9.62 11.84 2.06
C GLU A 92 8.40 11.92 2.98
N PRO A 93 8.45 12.67 4.10
CA PRO A 93 7.30 12.77 5.00
C PRO A 93 6.06 13.28 4.26
N PRO A 94 4.97 12.49 4.18
CA PRO A 94 3.76 12.95 3.50
C PRO A 94 3.08 14.04 4.32
N ALA A 95 2.48 15.01 3.64
CA ALA A 95 1.66 16.04 4.28
C ALA A 95 0.36 15.46 4.83
N GLN A 96 -0.15 14.38 4.21
CA GLN A 96 -1.38 13.73 4.61
C GLN A 96 -1.34 12.22 4.32
N VAL A 97 -1.93 11.43 5.21
CA VAL A 97 -2.31 10.05 4.97
C VAL A 97 -3.81 10.01 4.70
N VAL A 98 -4.20 9.48 3.53
CA VAL A 98 -5.61 9.28 3.17
C VAL A 98 -5.92 7.80 3.30
N VAL A 99 -6.92 7.46 4.11
CA VAL A 99 -7.50 6.12 4.16
C VAL A 99 -8.70 6.08 3.21
N GLN A 100 -8.61 5.28 2.16
CA GLN A 100 -9.69 5.00 1.22
C GLN A 100 -10.16 3.55 1.43
N VAL A 101 -11.38 3.37 1.93
CA VAL A 101 -12.04 2.06 1.99
C VAL A 101 -12.98 1.92 0.81
N MET A 102 -12.89 0.80 0.08
CA MET A 102 -13.71 0.52 -1.10
C MET A 102 -14.32 -0.88 -1.06
N ASP A 103 -15.58 -1.03 -1.46
CA ASP A 103 -16.25 -2.34 -1.55
C ASP A 103 -15.70 -3.22 -2.68
N ARG A 104 -15.17 -2.57 -3.72
CA ARG A 104 -14.52 -3.18 -4.88
C ARG A 104 -13.38 -2.30 -5.35
N ILE A 105 -12.39 -2.89 -6.03
CA ILE A 105 -11.26 -2.14 -6.57
C ILE A 105 -11.76 -1.08 -7.54
N VAL A 106 -11.42 0.18 -7.27
CA VAL A 106 -11.70 1.32 -8.14
C VAL A 106 -10.43 1.73 -8.89
N PRO A 107 -10.40 1.59 -10.23
CA PRO A 107 -9.29 2.09 -11.02
C PRO A 107 -9.09 3.60 -10.84
N ARG A 108 -7.83 4.03 -10.70
CA ARG A 108 -7.51 5.46 -10.62
C ARG A 108 -7.94 6.19 -11.89
N GLY A 109 -8.50 7.39 -11.73
CA GLY A 109 -8.89 8.27 -12.84
C GLY A 109 -10.18 7.88 -13.56
N GLU A 110 -10.84 6.79 -13.16
CA GLU A 110 -12.09 6.33 -13.75
C GLU A 110 -13.27 6.60 -12.81
N PRO A 111 -14.43 7.01 -13.35
CA PRO A 111 -15.64 7.15 -12.55
C PRO A 111 -16.15 5.77 -12.11
N ALA A 112 -16.40 5.61 -10.82
CA ALA A 112 -16.97 4.38 -10.25
C ALA A 112 -18.24 4.69 -9.41
N PRO A 113 -19.36 5.07 -10.06
CA PRO A 113 -20.58 5.47 -9.35
C PRO A 113 -21.25 4.32 -8.58
N ASP A 114 -20.97 3.07 -8.95
CA ASP A 114 -21.53 1.88 -8.31
C ASP A 114 -20.64 1.34 -7.17
N ALA A 115 -19.50 1.97 -6.89
CA ALA A 115 -18.61 1.60 -5.80
C ALA A 115 -18.97 2.38 -4.53
N THR A 116 -19.13 1.66 -3.42
CA THR A 116 -19.27 2.28 -2.11
C THR A 116 -17.88 2.56 -1.56
N GLN A 117 -17.62 3.82 -1.22
CA GLN A 117 -16.31 4.25 -0.76
C GLN A 117 -16.42 5.25 0.37
N PHE A 118 -15.50 5.14 1.32
CA PHE A 118 -15.34 6.08 2.42
C PHE A 118 -13.89 6.57 2.48
N PHE A 119 -13.72 7.82 2.89
CA PHE A 119 -12.44 8.49 2.90
C PHE A 119 -12.25 9.22 4.23
N ALA A 120 -11.04 9.15 4.77
CA ALA A 120 -10.61 10.00 5.88
C ALA A 120 -9.17 10.44 5.67
N GLY A 121 -8.87 11.69 6.05
CA GLY A 121 -7.55 12.30 5.96
C GLY A 121 -6.95 12.47 7.35
N TYR A 122 -5.65 12.20 7.45
CA TYR A 122 -4.91 12.26 8.70
C TYR A 122 -3.58 12.97 8.51
N VAL A 123 -3.23 13.83 9.45
CA VAL A 123 -1.84 14.24 9.67
C VAL A 123 -1.22 13.31 10.70
N ILE A 124 0.01 12.89 10.47
CA ILE A 124 0.75 12.05 11.42
C ILE A 124 1.60 12.95 12.31
N GLU A 125 1.25 13.01 13.59
CA GLU A 125 2.03 13.69 14.62
C GLU A 125 2.47 12.70 15.69
N ASN A 126 3.79 12.56 15.90
CA ASN A 126 4.35 11.65 16.91
C ASN A 126 3.76 10.22 16.85
N ASP A 127 3.73 9.63 15.65
CA ASP A 127 3.12 8.31 15.40
C ASP A 127 1.63 8.21 15.72
N THR A 128 0.94 9.34 15.81
CA THR A 128 -0.50 9.39 16.05
C THR A 128 -1.19 9.96 14.82
N CYS A 129 -2.25 9.30 14.38
CA CYS A 129 -3.13 9.80 13.34
C CYS A 129 -4.05 10.88 13.92
N ILE A 130 -3.92 12.11 13.44
CA ILE A 130 -4.79 13.23 13.76
C ILE A 130 -5.75 13.42 12.60
N TRP A 131 -7.03 13.12 12.81
CA TRP A 131 -8.05 13.24 11.78
C TRP A 131 -8.26 14.72 11.41
N GLU A 132 -8.17 15.03 10.11
CA GLU A 132 -8.37 16.38 9.57
C GLU A 132 -9.78 16.62 9.00
N GLY A 133 -10.66 15.61 9.07
CA GLY A 133 -12.03 15.67 8.57
C GLY A 133 -12.13 15.48 7.05
N PHE A 134 -13.24 14.89 6.60
CA PHE A 134 -13.77 15.00 5.23
C PHE A 134 -15.29 14.88 5.24
#